data_AF-A0A845YRF5-F1
#
_entry.id   AF-A0A845YRF5-F1
#
_cell.length_a   1.000
_cell.length_b   1.000
_cell.length_c   1.000
_cell.angle_alpha   90.00
_cell.angle_beta   90.00
_cell.angle_gamma   90.00
#
_symmetry.space_group_name_H-M   'P 1'
#
loop_
_entity.id
_entity.type
_entity.pdbx_description
1 polymer ?
#
loop_
_entity_poly.entity_id
_entity_poly.type
_entity_poly.pdbx_seq_one_letter_code
_entity_poly.pdbx_strand_id
1 'polypeptide(L)'
;MLFTPTIKSGYPYLKKPDATEKIKNPAQVSRLDDGNFSGRYCSTFSHEETTYCITLAIDGNRRALNKYPELGRKGYGKSGIKLVDQRGTFISSEGVKICSYNKIFEHPLLENYFILSDKKVQSHYILIVNGSFNVVTNRNSLTDASKQILKDDSFLKHIKKFLDEAQRQLPVFRELIERLNKENQEAKLEAYIDKLDKLKKDIKNRTRFKVNNIEQLKDKWIIQP
;
A
#
# COMPACT_ATOMS: atom_id res chain seq x y z
N MET A 1 -11.00 -37.89 -3.33
CA MET A 1 -9.97 -37.27 -2.47
C MET A 1 -9.64 -35.90 -3.01
N LEU A 2 -10.00 -34.83 -2.29
CA LEU A 2 -9.55 -33.47 -2.61
C LEU A 2 -8.11 -33.34 -2.11
N PHE A 3 -7.15 -33.27 -3.01
CA PHE A 3 -5.77 -32.90 -2.69
C PHE A 3 -5.78 -31.44 -2.22
N THR A 4 -5.76 -31.21 -0.91
CA THR A 4 -5.38 -29.91 -0.35
C THR A 4 -3.87 -29.76 -0.59
N PRO A 5 -3.42 -28.80 -1.44
CA PRO A 5 -2.00 -28.57 -1.61
C PRO A 5 -1.39 -28.20 -0.26
N THR A 6 -0.37 -28.96 0.17
CA THR A 6 0.39 -28.66 1.37
C THR A 6 1.09 -27.32 1.19
N ILE A 7 0.60 -26.27 1.86
CA ILE A 7 1.25 -24.96 1.87
C ILE A 7 2.53 -25.13 2.69
N LYS A 8 3.69 -24.93 2.06
CA LYS A 8 4.98 -25.02 2.76
C LYS A 8 5.01 -23.99 3.89
N SER A 9 5.52 -24.41 5.05
CA SER A 9 5.78 -23.49 6.17
C SER A 9 6.79 -22.42 5.74
N GLY A 10 6.55 -21.17 6.17
CA GLY A 10 7.31 -20.00 5.76
C GLY A 10 6.54 -19.06 4.83
N TYR A 11 7.08 -17.87 4.61
CA TYR A 11 6.42 -16.88 3.76
C TYR A 11 6.47 -17.34 2.30
N PRO A 12 5.34 -17.25 1.58
CA PRO A 12 5.32 -17.58 0.18
C PRO A 12 6.03 -16.42 -0.55
N TYR A 13 7.35 -16.52 -0.72
CA TYR A 13 8.07 -15.65 -1.63
C TYR A 13 8.17 -16.38 -2.97
N LEU A 14 7.68 -15.76 -4.05
CA LEU A 14 7.98 -16.30 -5.38
C LEU A 14 9.48 -16.30 -5.58
N LYS A 15 9.99 -17.37 -6.19
CA LYS A 15 11.35 -17.38 -6.70
C LYS A 15 11.55 -16.22 -7.68
N LYS A 16 12.78 -15.70 -7.72
CA LYS A 16 13.18 -14.74 -8.74
C LYS A 16 12.88 -15.36 -10.11
N PRO A 17 12.28 -14.60 -11.04
CA PRO A 17 12.05 -15.09 -12.39
C PRO A 17 13.35 -15.50 -13.06
N ASP A 18 13.25 -16.52 -13.92
CA ASP A 18 14.37 -16.98 -14.72
C ASP A 18 14.85 -15.86 -15.64
N ALA A 19 16.17 -15.80 -15.90
CA ALA A 19 16.77 -14.76 -16.74
C ALA A 19 16.23 -14.71 -18.18
N THR A 20 15.57 -15.79 -18.61
CA THR A 20 14.91 -15.92 -19.91
C THR A 20 13.50 -15.31 -19.96
N GLU A 21 12.86 -15.07 -18.79
CA GLU A 21 11.56 -14.39 -18.73
C GLU A 21 11.75 -12.89 -19.05
N LYS A 22 11.28 -12.43 -20.23
CA LYS A 22 11.23 -11.00 -20.56
C LYS A 22 10.17 -10.29 -19.72
N ILE A 23 10.58 -9.77 -18.57
CA ILE A 23 9.70 -9.13 -17.60
C ILE A 23 9.75 -7.62 -17.75
N LYS A 24 8.58 -7.02 -17.94
CA LYS A 24 8.40 -5.58 -17.94
C LYS A 24 8.41 -5.05 -16.50
N ASN A 25 9.18 -4.00 -16.27
CA ASN A 25 9.17 -3.26 -15.00
C ASN A 25 7.89 -2.42 -14.86
N PRO A 26 7.59 -1.88 -13.65
CA PRO A 26 6.42 -1.04 -13.42
C PRO A 26 6.28 0.13 -14.39
N ALA A 27 7.35 0.77 -14.86
CA ALA A 27 7.23 1.86 -15.83
C ALA A 27 6.80 1.40 -17.24
N GLN A 28 6.95 0.11 -17.56
CA GLN A 28 6.80 -0.42 -18.92
C GLN A 28 5.44 -1.11 -19.17
N VAL A 29 4.64 -1.33 -18.13
CA VAL A 29 3.32 -1.96 -18.26
C VAL A 29 2.24 -0.92 -18.54
N SER A 30 1.13 -1.30 -19.19
CA SER A 30 0.01 -0.36 -19.37
C SER A 30 -0.76 -0.16 -18.07
N ARG A 31 -0.98 -1.24 -17.31
CA ARG A 31 -1.62 -1.24 -15.98
C ARG A 31 -0.76 -2.02 -15.00
N LEU A 32 -0.61 -1.52 -13.77
CA LEU A 32 0.14 -2.21 -12.71
C LEU A 32 -0.44 -3.60 -12.37
N ASP A 33 -1.75 -3.77 -12.52
CA ASP A 33 -2.44 -5.05 -12.34
C ASP A 33 -1.99 -6.15 -13.31
N ASP A 34 -1.54 -5.76 -14.50
CA ASP A 34 -0.99 -6.68 -15.50
C ASP A 34 0.51 -6.93 -15.30
N GLY A 35 1.10 -6.36 -14.25
CA GLY A 35 2.52 -6.43 -13.94
C GLY A 35 3.00 -7.84 -13.63
N ASN A 36 4.08 -8.24 -14.31
CA ASN A 36 4.83 -9.47 -14.02
C ASN A 36 6.20 -9.21 -13.35
N PHE A 37 6.46 -7.97 -12.95
CA PHE A 37 7.71 -7.55 -12.31
C PHE A 37 7.93 -8.22 -10.95
N SER A 38 9.20 -8.27 -10.53
CA SER A 38 9.57 -8.75 -9.21
C SER A 38 10.81 -8.05 -8.66
N GLY A 39 10.87 -7.86 -7.35
CA GLY A 39 12.02 -7.35 -6.64
C GLY A 39 12.09 -7.93 -5.22
N ARG A 40 13.29 -8.07 -4.67
CA ARG A 40 13.52 -8.55 -3.31
C ARG A 40 14.56 -7.67 -2.65
N TYR A 41 14.28 -7.22 -1.43
CA TYR A 41 15.23 -6.50 -0.59
C TYR A 41 15.07 -6.98 0.84
N CYS A 42 16.18 -7.10 1.56
CA CYS A 42 16.14 -7.40 2.99
C CYS A 42 17.32 -6.72 3.69
N SER A 43 17.11 -6.36 4.95
CA SER A 43 18.16 -5.83 5.81
C SER A 43 17.81 -6.14 7.25
N THR A 44 18.81 -6.06 8.12
CA THR A 44 18.62 -6.03 9.56
C THR A 44 18.93 -4.64 10.11
N PHE A 45 18.44 -4.38 11.32
CA PHE A 45 18.82 -3.22 12.12
C PHE A 45 18.61 -3.54 13.60
N SER A 46 19.35 -2.86 14.48
CA SER A 46 19.20 -3.01 15.92
C SER A 46 18.45 -1.82 16.51
N HIS A 47 17.56 -2.08 17.47
CA HIS A 47 16.82 -1.07 18.22
C HIS A 47 16.59 -1.61 19.64
N GLU A 48 16.95 -0.84 20.66
CA GLU A 48 16.84 -1.22 22.08
C GLU A 48 17.33 -2.65 22.35
N GLU A 49 18.58 -2.93 21.94
CA GLU A 49 19.27 -4.23 22.08
C GLU A 49 18.64 -5.41 21.30
N THR A 50 17.53 -5.19 20.61
CA THR A 50 16.86 -6.20 19.79
C THR A 50 17.25 -6.03 18.33
N THR A 51 17.56 -7.14 17.64
CA THR A 51 17.82 -7.13 16.20
C THR A 51 16.53 -7.46 15.45
N TYR A 52 16.12 -6.53 14.59
CA TYR A 52 14.98 -6.67 13.71
C TYR A 52 15.45 -6.99 12.28
N CYS A 53 14.60 -7.68 11.53
CA CYS A 53 14.76 -7.97 10.11
C CYS A 53 13.59 -7.34 9.35
N ILE A 54 13.89 -6.60 8.28
CA ILE A 54 12.88 -6.09 7.35
C ILE A 54 13.09 -6.77 6.02
N THR A 55 12.01 -7.31 5.46
CA THR A 55 11.99 -7.90 4.11
C THR A 55 10.93 -7.23 3.26
N LEU A 56 11.31 -6.82 2.06
CA LEU A 56 10.44 -6.29 1.02
C LEU A 56 10.45 -7.24 -0.18
N ALA A 57 9.27 -7.74 -0.55
CA ALA A 57 9.06 -8.50 -1.76
C ALA A 57 8.07 -7.73 -2.66
N ILE A 58 8.54 -7.29 -3.82
CA ILE A 58 7.67 -6.76 -4.88
C ILE A 58 7.32 -7.91 -5.80
N ASP A 59 6.04 -8.18 -6.01
CA ASP A 59 5.57 -9.07 -7.07
C ASP A 59 4.39 -8.37 -7.75
N GLY A 60 4.47 -8.14 -9.06
CA GLY A 60 3.32 -7.62 -9.80
C GLY A 60 2.08 -8.51 -9.61
N ASN A 61 0.90 -7.91 -9.64
CA ASN A 61 -0.34 -8.60 -9.27
C ASN A 61 -0.59 -9.82 -10.18
N ARG A 62 -0.36 -9.68 -11.49
CA ARG A 62 -0.44 -10.79 -12.43
C ARG A 62 0.53 -11.93 -12.11
N ARG A 63 1.78 -11.61 -11.76
CA ARG A 63 2.77 -12.62 -11.36
C ARG A 63 2.31 -13.37 -10.11
N ALA A 64 1.87 -12.65 -9.10
CA ALA A 64 1.36 -13.24 -7.86
C ALA A 64 0.18 -14.18 -8.13
N LEU A 65 -0.80 -13.76 -8.95
CA LEU A 65 -1.95 -14.59 -9.34
C LEU A 65 -1.58 -15.87 -10.10
N ASN A 66 -0.51 -15.82 -10.90
CA ASN A 66 -0.07 -16.93 -11.73
C ASN A 66 0.80 -17.94 -10.97
N LYS A 67 1.66 -17.45 -10.08
CA LYS A 67 2.73 -18.25 -9.47
C LYS A 67 2.48 -18.63 -7.99
N TYR A 68 1.38 -18.18 -7.38
CA TYR A 68 0.85 -18.73 -6.13
C TYR A 68 -0.41 -19.60 -6.40
N PRO A 69 -0.27 -20.78 -7.03
CA PRO A 69 -1.42 -21.62 -7.42
C PRO A 69 -2.24 -22.14 -6.23
N GLU A 70 -1.63 -22.23 -5.05
CA GLU A 70 -2.21 -22.70 -3.80
C GLU A 70 -3.07 -21.65 -3.08
N LEU A 71 -2.94 -20.36 -3.42
CA LEU A 71 -3.72 -19.30 -2.78
C LEU A 71 -5.05 -19.09 -3.52
N GLY A 72 -6.14 -18.98 -2.76
CA GLY A 72 -7.48 -18.81 -3.30
C GLY A 72 -7.57 -17.58 -4.21
N ARG A 73 -8.09 -17.79 -5.43
CA ARG A 73 -8.46 -16.70 -6.34
C ARG A 73 -9.80 -16.11 -5.87
N LYS A 74 -10.04 -14.83 -6.17
CA LYS A 74 -11.34 -14.19 -5.93
C LYS A 74 -12.44 -15.03 -6.60
N GLY A 75 -13.32 -15.64 -5.81
CA GLY A 75 -14.45 -16.47 -6.29
C GLY A 75 -14.20 -17.97 -6.44
N TYR A 76 -12.97 -18.48 -6.26
CA TYR A 76 -12.69 -19.92 -6.33
C TYR A 76 -11.93 -20.39 -5.08
N GLY A 77 -12.64 -21.13 -4.22
CA GLY A 77 -12.09 -21.73 -3.00
C GLY A 77 -11.22 -22.94 -3.30
N LYS A 78 -9.96 -22.72 -3.68
CA LYS A 78 -8.95 -23.81 -3.70
C LYS A 78 -8.21 -23.96 -2.37
N SER A 79 -8.21 -22.92 -1.54
CA SER A 79 -7.75 -22.92 -0.16
C SER A 79 -8.48 -21.81 0.61
N GLY A 80 -8.70 -21.98 1.91
CA GLY A 80 -9.35 -20.96 2.76
C GLY A 80 -8.54 -19.66 2.92
N ILE A 81 -7.36 -19.57 2.30
CA ILE A 81 -6.42 -18.45 2.41
C ILE A 81 -6.35 -17.74 1.06
N LYS A 82 -6.71 -16.45 1.03
CA LYS A 82 -6.71 -15.67 -0.20
C LYS A 82 -5.34 -15.02 -0.42
N LEU A 83 -4.96 -14.85 -1.69
CA LEU A 83 -3.74 -14.13 -2.04
C LEU A 83 -3.71 -12.74 -1.39
N VAL A 84 -4.82 -12.00 -1.44
CA VAL A 84 -4.92 -10.64 -0.89
C VAL A 84 -4.60 -10.56 0.61
N ASP A 85 -4.84 -11.63 1.38
CA ASP A 85 -4.55 -11.69 2.83
C ASP A 85 -3.04 -11.91 3.09
N GLN A 86 -2.28 -12.21 2.04
CA GLN A 86 -0.83 -12.40 2.06
C GLN A 86 -0.07 -11.20 1.49
N ARG A 87 -0.75 -10.07 1.23
CA ARG A 87 -0.18 -8.88 0.59
C ARG A 87 -0.24 -7.65 1.49
N GLY A 88 0.64 -6.68 1.26
CA GLY A 88 0.79 -5.48 2.09
C GLY A 88 1.80 -5.63 3.22
N THR A 89 1.63 -4.86 4.29
CA THR A 89 2.60 -4.80 5.38
C THR A 89 2.18 -5.64 6.57
N PHE A 90 3.11 -6.44 7.10
CA PHE A 90 2.89 -7.36 8.20
C PHE A 90 3.97 -7.26 9.27
N ILE A 91 3.54 -7.47 10.51
CA ILE A 91 4.41 -7.64 11.67
C ILE A 91 4.51 -9.12 11.97
N SER A 92 5.74 -9.57 12.19
CA SER A 92 6.05 -10.96 12.48
C SER A 92 6.91 -11.03 13.74
N SER A 93 6.65 -12.03 14.58
CA SER A 93 7.44 -12.27 15.78
C SER A 93 8.08 -13.63 15.70
N GLU A 94 9.41 -13.65 15.83
CA GLU A 94 10.21 -14.88 15.76
C GLU A 94 9.88 -15.74 14.52
N GLY A 95 9.70 -15.09 13.37
CA GLY A 95 9.37 -15.74 12.09
C GLY A 95 7.91 -16.12 11.91
N VAL A 96 7.04 -15.85 12.90
CA VAL A 96 5.61 -16.11 12.83
C VAL A 96 4.86 -14.84 12.44
N LYS A 97 4.12 -14.87 11.34
CA LYS A 97 3.27 -13.77 10.87
C LYS A 97 2.13 -13.53 11.84
N ILE A 98 2.07 -12.35 12.46
CA ILE A 98 1.05 -12.01 13.45
C ILE A 98 -0.14 -11.33 12.78
N CYS A 99 0.07 -10.10 12.29
CA CYS A 99 -1.01 -9.26 11.80
C CYS A 99 -0.54 -8.30 10.71
N SER A 100 -1.50 -7.81 9.92
CA SER A 100 -1.25 -6.68 9.02
C SER A 100 -1.13 -5.38 9.83
N TYR A 101 -0.20 -4.50 9.42
CA TYR A 101 0.04 -3.22 10.09
C TYR A 101 0.37 -2.11 9.10
N ASN A 102 -0.55 -1.82 8.19
CA ASN A 102 -0.39 -0.76 7.19
C ASN A 102 -0.37 0.65 7.80
N LYS A 103 -0.86 0.82 9.04
CA LYS A 103 -0.85 2.09 9.78
C LYS A 103 0.55 2.68 9.96
N ILE A 104 1.59 1.87 9.79
CA ILE A 104 2.98 2.33 9.86
C ILE A 104 3.26 3.49 8.89
N PHE A 105 2.64 3.47 7.71
CA PHE A 105 2.83 4.53 6.70
C PHE A 105 1.99 5.78 6.94
N GLU A 106 1.11 5.79 7.95
CA GLU A 106 0.39 7.00 8.37
C GLU A 106 1.29 7.94 9.17
N HIS A 107 2.48 7.49 9.59
CA HIS A 107 3.42 8.29 10.35
C HIS A 107 4.13 9.34 9.47
N PRO A 108 4.29 10.60 9.93
CA PRO A 108 4.92 11.68 9.14
C PRO A 108 6.32 11.34 8.61
N LEU A 109 7.14 10.62 9.38
CA LEU A 109 8.48 10.18 8.94
C LEU A 109 8.48 9.30 7.67
N LEU A 110 7.35 8.68 7.35
CA LEU A 110 7.16 7.79 6.21
C LEU A 110 6.23 8.38 5.15
N GLU A 111 6.02 9.71 5.13
CA GLU A 111 5.11 10.37 4.18
C GLU A 111 5.40 10.04 2.71
N ASN A 112 6.67 9.92 2.33
CA ASN A 112 7.09 9.56 0.97
C ASN A 112 6.62 8.16 0.55
N TYR A 113 6.29 7.32 1.53
CA TYR A 113 5.82 5.95 1.37
C TYR A 113 4.35 5.79 1.73
N PHE A 114 3.62 6.89 2.01
CA PHE A 114 2.20 6.87 2.37
C PHE A 114 1.35 6.07 1.38
N ILE A 115 1.67 6.13 0.09
CA ILE A 115 0.95 5.42 -0.97
C ILE A 115 0.92 3.89 -0.78
N LEU A 116 1.89 3.33 -0.05
CA LEU A 116 1.92 1.91 0.30
C LEU A 116 0.80 1.50 1.27
N SER A 117 0.18 2.45 1.97
CA SER A 117 -1.00 2.18 2.81
C SER A 117 -2.27 1.86 2.00
N ASP A 118 -2.33 2.24 0.72
CA ASP A 118 -3.52 2.01 -0.12
C ASP A 118 -3.73 0.51 -0.39
N LYS A 119 -4.97 0.04 -0.14
CA LYS A 119 -5.37 -1.36 -0.37
C LYS A 119 -5.16 -1.82 -1.82
N LYS A 120 -5.33 -0.94 -2.81
CA LYS A 120 -5.07 -1.29 -4.23
C LYS A 120 -3.58 -1.60 -4.44
N VAL A 121 -2.73 -0.79 -3.83
CA VAL A 121 -1.27 -0.88 -3.93
C VAL A 121 -0.73 -2.12 -3.23
N GLN A 122 -1.32 -2.50 -2.08
CA GLN A 122 -0.91 -3.67 -1.31
C GLN A 122 -0.83 -4.93 -2.17
N SER A 123 -1.66 -5.08 -3.18
CA SER A 123 -1.62 -6.22 -4.11
C SER A 123 -0.26 -6.42 -4.82
N HIS A 124 0.60 -5.40 -4.88
CA HIS A 124 1.89 -5.42 -5.58
C HIS A 124 3.11 -5.70 -4.70
N TYR A 125 2.96 -5.75 -3.38
CA TYR A 125 4.08 -5.98 -2.49
C TYR A 125 3.74 -6.76 -1.23
N ILE A 126 4.78 -7.21 -0.54
CA ILE A 126 4.77 -7.72 0.82
C ILE A 126 5.92 -7.04 1.55
N LEU A 127 5.64 -6.35 2.65
CA LEU A 127 6.65 -5.80 3.57
C LEU A 127 6.49 -6.53 4.90
N ILE A 128 7.56 -7.10 5.42
CA ILE A 128 7.55 -7.83 6.70
C ILE A 128 8.57 -7.19 7.61
N VAL A 129 8.11 -6.73 8.77
CA VAL A 129 8.98 -6.34 9.89
C VAL A 129 8.94 -7.49 10.88
N ASN A 130 10.08 -8.17 11.03
CA ASN A 130 10.26 -9.30 11.92
C ASN A 130 11.18 -8.93 13.08
N GLY A 131 10.83 -9.32 14.29
CA GLY A 131 11.65 -9.17 15.49
C GLY A 131 10.88 -9.62 16.71
N SER A 132 11.37 -9.33 17.91
CA SER A 132 10.71 -9.78 19.14
C SER A 132 9.52 -8.87 19.49
N PHE A 133 8.33 -9.23 19.00
CA PHE A 133 7.09 -8.53 19.34
C PHE A 133 6.23 -9.39 20.26
N ASN A 134 5.77 -8.77 21.35
CA ASN A 134 4.79 -9.38 22.25
C ASN A 134 3.41 -9.39 21.59
N VAL A 135 2.74 -10.53 21.68
CA VAL A 135 1.39 -10.78 21.15
C VAL A 135 0.36 -10.91 22.26
N VAL A 136 -0.88 -10.56 21.96
CA VAL A 136 -1.99 -10.87 22.86
C VAL A 136 -2.30 -12.36 22.70
N THR A 137 -2.18 -13.14 23.78
CA THR A 137 -2.22 -14.62 23.78
C THR A 137 -3.42 -15.25 23.07
N ASN A 138 -4.55 -14.54 22.95
CA ASN A 138 -5.78 -15.04 22.32
C ASN A 138 -6.15 -14.33 21.00
N ARG A 139 -5.30 -13.45 20.47
CA ARG A 139 -5.61 -12.65 19.27
C ARG A 139 -4.38 -12.50 18.39
N ASN A 140 -4.56 -12.63 17.07
CA ASN A 140 -3.56 -12.27 16.04
C ASN A 140 -3.37 -10.74 16.03
N SER A 141 -2.87 -10.18 17.13
CA SER A 141 -2.77 -8.74 17.39
C SER A 141 -1.63 -8.46 18.36
N LEU A 142 -1.05 -7.27 18.22
CA LEU A 142 0.05 -6.79 19.04
C LEU A 142 -0.43 -6.30 20.40
N THR A 143 0.40 -6.50 21.42
CA THR A 143 0.25 -5.80 22.71
C THR A 143 0.49 -4.30 22.53
N ASP A 144 0.06 -3.50 23.51
CA ASP A 144 0.26 -2.06 23.43
C ASP A 144 1.75 -1.68 23.48
N ALA A 145 2.57 -2.43 24.24
CA ALA A 145 4.03 -2.26 24.22
C ALA A 145 4.61 -2.43 22.81
N SER A 146 4.26 -3.51 22.10
CA SER A 146 4.69 -3.74 20.72
C SER A 146 4.21 -2.64 19.76
N LYS A 147 3.00 -2.09 19.97
CA LYS A 147 2.50 -0.97 19.18
C LYS A 147 3.27 0.32 19.46
N GLN A 148 3.77 0.54 20.68
CA GLN A 148 4.58 1.71 20.99
C GLN A 148 5.92 1.66 20.25
N ILE A 149 6.57 0.49 20.19
CA ILE A 149 7.79 0.32 19.38
C ILE A 149 7.52 0.70 17.91
N LEU A 150 6.39 0.25 17.34
CA LEU A 150 6.03 0.55 15.95
C LEU A 150 5.58 2.00 15.70
N LYS A 151 5.46 2.81 16.75
CA LYS A 151 5.18 4.25 16.69
C LYS A 151 6.39 5.09 17.08
N ASP A 152 7.46 4.47 17.57
CA ASP A 152 8.65 5.16 18.01
C ASP A 152 9.42 5.74 16.82
N ASP A 153 9.78 7.02 16.91
CA ASP A 153 10.48 7.74 15.84
C ASP A 153 11.83 7.13 15.51
N SER A 154 12.57 6.64 16.51
CA SER A 154 13.89 6.04 16.28
C SER A 154 13.76 4.70 15.57
N PHE A 155 12.76 3.89 15.93
CA PHE A 155 12.41 2.67 15.21
C PHE A 155 12.01 2.96 13.77
N LEU A 156 11.12 3.93 13.57
CA LEU A 156 10.61 4.32 12.24
C LEU A 156 11.70 4.91 11.34
N LYS A 157 12.73 5.58 11.89
CA LYS A 157 13.91 6.01 11.11
C LYS A 157 14.65 4.83 10.48
N HIS A 158 14.71 3.66 11.14
CA HIS A 158 15.30 2.47 10.54
C HIS A 158 14.46 1.93 9.37
N ILE A 159 13.13 1.93 9.53
CA ILE A 159 12.22 1.55 8.43
C ILE A 159 12.36 2.51 7.26
N LYS A 160 12.41 3.82 7.54
CA LYS A 160 12.60 4.83 6.50
C LYS A 160 13.91 4.59 5.75
N LYS A 161 15.02 4.44 6.49
CA LYS A 161 16.34 4.16 5.90
C LYS A 161 16.32 2.91 5.04
N PHE A 162 15.64 1.85 5.49
CA PHE A 162 15.45 0.63 4.71
C PHE A 162 14.70 0.88 3.40
N LEU A 163 13.59 1.63 3.42
CA LEU A 163 12.80 1.93 2.23
C LEU A 163 13.54 2.87 1.27
N ASP A 164 14.24 3.88 1.79
CA ASP A 164 15.09 4.78 1.02
C ASP A 164 16.19 3.98 0.28
N GLU A 165 16.83 3.05 1.00
CA GLU A 165 17.85 2.18 0.43
C GLU A 165 17.26 1.22 -0.60
N ALA A 166 16.12 0.60 -0.30
CA ALA A 166 15.42 -0.28 -1.22
C ALA A 166 15.08 0.47 -2.52
N GLN A 167 14.65 1.73 -2.43
CA GLN A 167 14.33 2.55 -3.59
C GLN A 167 15.57 2.90 -4.41
N ARG A 168 16.70 3.12 -3.75
CA ARG A 168 17.99 3.34 -4.43
C ARG A 168 18.48 2.09 -5.17
N GLN A 169 18.40 0.93 -4.51
CA GLN A 169 19.01 -0.32 -4.98
C GLN A 169 18.11 -1.16 -5.88
N LEU A 170 16.78 -1.03 -5.75
CA LEU A 170 15.82 -1.78 -6.56
C LEU A 170 15.10 -0.88 -7.56
N PRO A 171 15.48 -0.89 -8.85
CA PRO A 171 14.79 -0.16 -9.90
C PRO A 171 13.28 -0.46 -9.94
N VAL A 172 12.90 -1.74 -9.77
CA VAL A 172 11.50 -2.16 -9.74
C VAL A 172 10.72 -1.48 -8.61
N PHE A 173 11.33 -1.30 -7.43
CA PHE A 173 10.64 -0.63 -6.33
C PHE A 173 10.54 0.88 -6.58
N ARG A 174 11.63 1.49 -7.07
CA ARG A 174 11.63 2.91 -7.46
C ARG A 174 10.56 3.24 -8.49
N GLU A 175 10.54 2.51 -9.59
CA GLU A 175 9.57 2.72 -10.67
C GLU A 175 8.12 2.48 -10.18
N LEU A 176 7.92 1.52 -9.26
CA LEU A 176 6.60 1.28 -8.66
C LEU A 176 6.14 2.50 -7.85
N ILE A 177 6.99 3.03 -6.95
CA ILE A 177 6.65 4.18 -6.12
C ILE A 177 6.41 5.43 -6.98
N GLU A 178 7.28 5.71 -7.94
CA GLU A 178 7.14 6.86 -8.85
C GLU A 178 5.83 6.80 -9.62
N ARG A 179 5.51 5.62 -10.18
CA ARG A 179 4.28 5.42 -10.94
C ARG A 179 3.04 5.57 -10.08
N LEU A 180 3.02 4.99 -8.89
CA LEU A 180 1.89 5.08 -7.97
C LEU A 180 1.64 6.53 -7.51
N ASN A 181 2.71 7.27 -7.24
CA ASN A 181 2.58 8.68 -6.87
C ASN A 181 2.04 9.52 -8.04
N LYS A 182 2.49 9.26 -9.27
CA LYS A 182 1.97 9.91 -10.47
C LYS A 182 0.47 9.62 -10.68
N GLU A 183 0.08 8.35 -10.66
CA GLU A 183 -1.33 7.93 -10.81
C GLU A 183 -2.22 8.55 -9.72
N ASN A 184 -1.73 8.66 -8.47
CA ASN A 184 -2.45 9.30 -7.38
C ASN A 184 -2.62 10.82 -7.55
N GLN A 185 -1.59 11.52 -8.06
CA GLN A 185 -1.67 12.94 -8.35
C GLN A 185 -2.65 13.23 -9.48
N GLU A 186 -2.63 12.42 -10.54
CA GLU A 186 -3.57 12.51 -11.67
C GLU A 186 -5.01 12.30 -11.19
N ALA A 187 -5.27 11.27 -10.38
CA ALA A 187 -6.60 11.02 -9.82
C ALA A 187 -7.11 12.17 -8.92
N LYS A 188 -6.24 12.80 -8.13
CA LYS A 188 -6.59 13.98 -7.32
C LYS A 188 -6.94 15.18 -8.19
N LEU A 189 -6.22 15.38 -9.29
CA LEU A 189 -6.46 16.46 -10.23
C LEU A 189 -7.81 16.27 -10.94
N GLU A 190 -8.09 15.06 -11.44
CA GLU A 190 -9.37 14.73 -12.06
C GLU A 190 -10.54 14.97 -11.09
N ALA A 191 -10.44 14.49 -9.85
CA ALA A 191 -11.47 14.71 -8.84
C ALA A 191 -11.71 16.21 -8.54
N TYR A 192 -10.65 17.03 -8.58
CA TYR A 192 -10.76 18.48 -8.41
C TYR A 192 -11.47 19.13 -9.60
N ILE A 193 -11.13 18.74 -10.83
CA ILE A 193 -11.76 19.23 -12.06
C ILE A 193 -13.25 18.87 -12.05
N ASP A 194 -13.60 17.63 -11.73
CA ASP A 194 -14.99 17.17 -11.64
C ASP A 194 -15.79 17.98 -10.61
N LYS A 195 -15.20 18.26 -9.45
CA LYS A 195 -15.83 19.08 -8.40
C LYS A 195 -16.05 20.51 -8.89
N LEU A 196 -15.08 21.08 -9.60
CA LEU A 196 -15.14 22.43 -10.15
C LEU A 196 -16.19 22.54 -11.25
N ASP A 197 -16.29 21.55 -12.14
CA ASP A 197 -17.30 21.50 -13.19
C ASP A 197 -18.70 21.32 -12.63
N LYS A 198 -18.85 20.50 -11.58
CA LYS A 198 -20.11 20.39 -10.85
C LYS A 198 -20.51 21.72 -10.23
N LEU A 199 -19.59 22.41 -9.54
CA LEU A 199 -19.84 23.74 -8.97
C LEU A 199 -20.24 24.76 -10.03
N LYS A 200 -19.56 24.79 -11.19
CA LYS A 200 -19.91 25.68 -12.31
C LYS A 200 -21.31 25.40 -12.85
N LYS A 201 -21.67 24.13 -13.02
CA LYS A 201 -23.02 23.72 -13.46
C LYS A 201 -24.07 24.12 -12.43
N ASP A 202 -23.80 23.88 -11.15
CA ASP A 202 -24.71 24.22 -10.07
C ASP A 202 -24.95 25.74 -10.01
N ILE A 203 -23.89 26.56 -10.03
CA ILE A 203 -24.00 28.03 -10.01
C ILE A 203 -24.86 28.58 -11.15
N LYS A 204 -24.80 27.99 -12.35
CA LYS A 204 -25.64 28.41 -13.48
C LYS A 204 -27.13 28.23 -13.19
N ASN A 205 -27.49 27.22 -12.40
CA ASN A 205 -28.87 26.87 -12.11
C ASN A 205 -29.38 27.48 -10.79
N ARG A 206 -28.55 28.24 -10.06
CA ARG A 206 -28.94 28.85 -8.78
C ARG A 206 -29.91 30.00 -8.98
N THR A 207 -30.90 30.07 -8.10
CA THR A 207 -31.84 31.17 -8.01
C THR A 207 -31.09 32.49 -7.78
N ARG A 208 -31.45 33.51 -8.55
CA ARG A 208 -30.87 34.86 -8.43
C ARG A 208 -31.92 35.81 -7.89
N PHE A 209 -31.55 36.58 -6.89
CA PHE A 209 -32.38 37.56 -6.23
C PHE A 209 -31.90 38.95 -6.60
N LYS A 210 -32.82 39.84 -6.99
CA LYS A 210 -32.54 41.26 -7.22
C LYS A 210 -33.15 42.07 -6.08
N VAL A 211 -32.34 42.88 -5.40
CA VAL A 211 -32.82 43.75 -4.31
C VAL A 211 -32.94 45.18 -4.84
N ASN A 212 -34.17 45.71 -4.86
CA ASN A 212 -34.44 47.04 -5.43
C ASN A 212 -34.52 48.15 -4.36
N ASN A 213 -34.64 47.79 -3.08
CA ASN A 213 -35.07 48.72 -2.02
C ASN A 213 -33.93 49.13 -1.07
N ILE A 214 -32.73 48.60 -1.28
CA ILE A 214 -31.52 48.93 -0.50
C ILE A 214 -30.56 49.62 -1.44
N GLU A 215 -30.29 50.90 -1.20
CA GLU A 215 -29.51 51.75 -2.10
C GLU A 215 -28.10 51.21 -2.39
N GLN A 216 -27.47 50.56 -1.40
CA GLN A 216 -26.14 49.94 -1.50
C GLN A 216 -26.09 48.66 -2.37
N LEU A 217 -27.26 48.04 -2.57
CA LEU A 217 -27.44 46.78 -3.31
C LEU A 217 -28.25 46.97 -4.60
N LYS A 218 -28.62 48.21 -4.90
CA LYS A 218 -29.35 48.58 -6.12
C LYS A 218 -28.60 48.06 -7.35
N ASP A 219 -29.33 47.35 -8.21
CA ASP A 219 -28.85 46.70 -9.43
C ASP A 219 -27.82 45.56 -9.27
N LYS A 220 -27.58 45.09 -8.04
CA LYS A 220 -26.76 43.88 -7.80
C LYS A 220 -27.63 42.63 -7.71
N TRP A 221 -27.16 41.55 -8.32
CA TRP A 221 -27.76 40.22 -8.21
C TRP A 221 -27.11 39.43 -7.08
N ILE A 222 -27.92 38.94 -6.15
CA ILE A 222 -27.51 38.03 -5.09
C ILE A 222 -27.81 36.61 -5.58
N ILE A 223 -26.81 35.74 -5.56
CA ILE A 223 -26.98 34.33 -5.95
C ILE A 223 -27.22 33.53 -4.67
N GLN A 224 -28.17 32.59 -4.71
CA GLN A 224 -28.39 31.65 -3.61
C GLN A 224 -27.06 30.98 -3.19
N PRO A 225 -26.78 30.79 -1.89
CA PRO A 225 -25.56 30.15 -1.41
C PRO A 225 -25.30 28.75 -1.98
#